data_AF-A0A7V4WFJ7-F1
#
_entry.id   AF-A0A7V4WFJ7-F1
#
_cell.length_a   1.000
_cell.length_b   1.000
_cell.length_c   1.000
_cell.angle_alpha   90.00
_cell.angle_beta   90.00
_cell.angle_gamma   90.00
#
_symmetry.space_group_name_H-M   'P 1'
#
loop_
_entity.id
_entity.type
_entity.pdbx_description
1 polymer ?
#
loop_
_entity_poly.entity_id
_entity_poly.type
_entity_poly.pdbx_seq_one_letter_code
_entity_poly.pdbx_strand_id
1 'polypeptide(L)'
;MGKFIVTAALTGAIHTPTMSPHLPITPDELIKEARLASEAGASVIHIHARDPETGMPTADTAIFGEILSGIKNQCDAVICTTTGGGFGMDVEQRVSVVKTYS
;
A
#
# COMPACT_ATOMS: atom_id res chain seq x y z
N MET A 1 30.24 -3.53 -7.68
CA MET A 1 29.16 -2.68 -7.13
C MET A 1 28.20 -3.57 -6.35
N GLY A 2 27.84 -3.24 -5.11
CA GLY A 2 26.84 -3.99 -4.35
C GLY A 2 25.43 -3.73 -4.90
N LYS A 3 24.53 -4.73 -4.81
CA LYS A 3 23.10 -4.52 -5.02
C LYS A 3 22.46 -4.16 -3.69
N PHE A 4 21.60 -3.15 -3.69
CA PHE A 4 20.85 -2.71 -2.51
C PHE A 4 19.36 -2.94 -2.74
N ILE A 5 18.64 -3.26 -1.67
CA ILE A 5 17.18 -3.35 -1.67
C ILE A 5 16.66 -2.03 -1.10
N VAL A 6 15.81 -1.37 -1.87
CA VAL A 6 15.11 -0.15 -1.42
C VAL A 6 13.62 -0.48 -1.37
N THR A 7 13.03 -0.23 -0.20
CA THR A 7 11.60 -0.42 0.04
C THR A 7 10.91 0.94 0.16
N ALA A 8 9.88 1.18 -0.65
CA ALA A 8 9.05 2.37 -0.54
C ALA A 8 7.74 2.03 0.20
N ALA A 9 7.54 2.60 1.39
CA ALA A 9 6.29 2.51 2.14
C ALA A 9 5.44 3.76 1.83
N LEU A 10 4.38 3.57 1.04
CA LEU A 10 3.76 4.70 0.33
C LEU A 10 2.87 5.58 1.20
N THR A 11 2.08 4.98 2.11
CA THR A 11 1.06 5.73 2.87
C THR A 11 1.00 5.35 4.36
N GLY A 12 1.17 4.06 4.69
CA GLY A 12 1.07 3.58 6.06
C GLY A 12 -0.30 3.82 6.70
N ALA A 13 -0.35 3.80 8.03
CA ALA A 13 -1.57 4.03 8.81
C ALA A 13 -1.39 5.07 9.94
N ILE A 14 -0.25 5.75 10.00
CA ILE A 14 0.09 6.71 11.06
C ILE A 14 -0.25 8.15 10.65
N HIS A 15 0.27 8.60 9.50
CA HIS A 15 -0.07 9.93 8.99
C HIS A 15 -1.54 10.01 8.59
N THR A 16 -2.15 11.18 8.79
CA THR A 16 -3.54 11.48 8.41
C THR A 16 -3.58 12.46 7.23
N PRO A 17 -4.68 12.51 6.45
CA PRO A 17 -4.81 13.41 5.31
C PRO A 17 -4.56 14.89 5.64
N THR A 18 -4.89 15.30 6.86
CA THR A 18 -4.67 16.67 7.37
C THR A 18 -3.20 17.05 7.53
N MET A 19 -2.27 16.08 7.55
CA MET A 19 -0.84 16.33 7.73
C MET A 19 -0.12 16.66 6.41
N SER A 20 -0.64 16.21 5.28
CA SER A 20 -0.02 16.46 3.96
C SER A 20 -1.01 16.24 2.82
N PRO A 21 -1.08 17.15 1.84
CA PRO A 21 -1.85 16.93 0.61
C PRO A 21 -1.21 15.89 -0.31
N HIS A 22 0.00 15.40 0.01
CA HIS A 22 0.73 14.41 -0.77
C HIS A 22 0.62 12.99 -0.19
N LEU A 23 -0.15 12.79 0.88
CA LEU A 23 -0.41 11.45 1.41
C LEU A 23 -1.32 10.69 0.42
N PRO A 24 -0.88 9.59 -0.20
CA PRO A 24 -1.71 8.83 -1.12
C PRO A 24 -2.85 8.14 -0.37
N ILE A 25 -4.08 8.27 -0.84
CA ILE A 25 -5.28 7.74 -0.17
C ILE A 25 -6.00 6.74 -1.06
N THR A 26 -6.31 7.15 -2.29
CA THR A 26 -7.10 6.36 -3.22
C THR A 26 -6.27 5.24 -3.87
N PRO A 27 -6.91 4.17 -4.39
CA PRO A 27 -6.22 3.14 -5.15
C PRO A 27 -5.38 3.69 -6.31
N ASP A 28 -5.95 4.60 -7.10
CA ASP A 28 -5.25 5.22 -8.24
C ASP A 28 -4.01 6.00 -7.82
N GLU A 29 -4.08 6.77 -6.73
CA GLU A 29 -2.93 7.47 -6.18
C GLU A 29 -1.85 6.49 -5.72
N LEU A 30 -2.23 5.42 -5.02
CA LEU A 30 -1.30 4.40 -4.54
C LEU A 30 -0.64 3.64 -5.69
N ILE A 31 -1.39 3.28 -6.73
CA ILE A 31 -0.86 2.62 -7.93
C ILE A 31 0.12 3.55 -8.67
N LYS A 32 -0.24 4.83 -8.81
CA LYS A 32 0.62 5.84 -9.43
C LYS A 32 1.93 6.00 -8.65
N GLU A 33 1.86 6.16 -7.33
CA GLU A 33 3.05 6.32 -6.48
C GLU A 33 3.90 5.05 -6.44
N ALA A 34 3.30 3.86 -6.48
CA ALA A 34 4.03 2.61 -6.61
C ALA A 34 4.84 2.55 -7.91
N ARG A 35 4.23 2.94 -9.03
CA ARG A 35 4.92 3.02 -10.33
C ARG A 35 6.07 4.00 -10.29
N LEU A 36 5.84 5.23 -9.79
CA LEU A 36 6.88 6.25 -9.69
C LEU A 36 8.04 5.81 -8.78
N ALA A 37 7.74 5.19 -7.62
CA ALA A 37 8.75 4.67 -6.72
C ALA A 37 9.55 3.52 -7.35
N SER A 38 8.89 2.62 -8.08
CA SER A 38 9.53 1.53 -8.79
C SER A 38 10.44 2.04 -9.91
N GLU A 39 9.97 2.98 -10.73
CA GLU A 39 10.76 3.65 -11.78
C GLU A 39 11.98 4.40 -11.22
N ALA A 40 11.87 4.94 -10.00
CA ALA A 40 12.97 5.58 -9.29
C ALA A 40 13.97 4.57 -8.66
N GLY A 41 13.69 3.27 -8.72
CA GLY A 41 14.59 2.20 -8.28
C GLY A 41 14.18 1.46 -7.02
N ALA A 42 12.97 1.66 -6.49
CA ALA A 42 12.45 0.83 -5.40
C ALA A 42 12.20 -0.60 -5.90
N SER A 43 12.85 -1.57 -5.27
CA SER A 43 12.68 -3.00 -5.56
C SER A 43 11.53 -3.65 -4.79
N VAL A 44 11.01 -2.98 -3.76
CA VAL A 44 9.88 -3.42 -2.94
C VAL A 44 8.93 -2.25 -2.69
N ILE A 45 7.63 -2.49 -2.83
CA ILE A 45 6.57 -1.53 -2.49
C ILE A 45 5.78 -2.07 -1.30
N HIS A 46 5.79 -1.35 -0.19
CA HIS A 46 5.04 -1.68 1.02
C HIS A 46 3.69 -0.95 1.04
N ILE A 47 2.60 -1.71 1.13
CA ILE A 47 1.22 -1.23 0.92
C ILE A 47 0.38 -1.35 2.19
N HIS A 48 -0.33 -0.25 2.47
CA HIS A 48 -1.52 -0.18 3.31
C HIS A 48 -2.67 0.32 2.43
N ALA A 49 -3.90 -0.07 2.74
CA ALA A 49 -5.10 0.51 2.13
C ALA A 49 -5.69 1.58 3.04
N ARG A 50 -6.36 2.55 2.42
CA ARG A 50 -7.17 3.57 3.07
C ARG A 50 -8.55 3.61 2.44
N ASP A 51 -9.53 4.01 3.24
CA ASP A 51 -10.85 4.37 2.77
C ASP A 51 -10.73 5.61 1.85
N PRO A 52 -11.18 5.54 0.57
CA PRO A 52 -10.99 6.62 -0.40
C PRO A 52 -11.73 7.91 -0.07
N GLU A 53 -12.82 7.84 0.70
CA GLU A 53 -13.64 9.01 1.04
C GLU A 53 -13.09 9.75 2.25
N THR A 54 -12.57 9.01 3.24
CA THR A 54 -12.18 9.55 4.55
C THR A 54 -10.66 9.59 4.77
N GLY A 55 -9.90 8.77 4.05
CA GLY A 55 -8.46 8.57 4.25
C GLY A 55 -8.09 7.74 5.48
N MET A 56 -9.08 7.17 6.18
CA MET A 56 -8.86 6.29 7.32
C MET A 56 -8.25 4.95 6.87
N PRO A 57 -7.32 4.34 7.62
CA PRO A 57 -6.81 3.01 7.29
C PRO A 57 -7.94 1.98 7.21
N THR A 58 -7.91 1.10 6.22
CA THR A 58 -8.93 0.05 6.02
C THR A 58 -8.28 -1.33 5.82
N ALA A 59 -9.01 -2.37 6.21
CA ALA A 59 -8.69 -3.77 5.94
C ALA A 59 -9.54 -4.35 4.79
N ASP A 60 -10.31 -3.50 4.08
CA ASP A 60 -11.16 -3.93 2.99
C ASP A 60 -10.35 -4.59 1.87
N THR A 61 -10.58 -5.89 1.68
CA THR A 61 -9.84 -6.69 0.72
C THR A 61 -10.16 -6.28 -0.72
N ALA A 62 -11.35 -5.74 -1.02
CA ALA A 62 -11.67 -5.26 -2.36
C ALA A 62 -10.77 -4.07 -2.77
N ILE A 63 -10.56 -3.13 -1.83
CA ILE A 63 -9.65 -1.98 -2.03
C ILE A 63 -8.21 -2.48 -2.21
N PHE A 64 -7.76 -3.44 -1.40
CA PHE A 64 -6.47 -4.09 -1.61
C PHE A 64 -6.39 -4.73 -3.00
N GLY A 65 -7.42 -5.48 -3.43
CA GLY A 65 -7.44 -6.14 -4.72
C GLY A 65 -7.26 -5.19 -5.90
N GLU A 66 -7.86 -4.01 -5.84
CA GLU A 66 -7.69 -2.95 -6.85
C GLU A 66 -6.24 -2.44 -6.89
N ILE A 67 -5.69 -2.08 -5.72
CA ILE A 67 -4.30 -1.61 -5.59
C ILE A 67 -3.32 -2.68 -6.09
N LEU A 68 -3.44 -3.92 -5.61
CA LEU A 68 -2.52 -5.01 -5.91
C LEU A 68 -2.53 -5.37 -7.40
N SER A 69 -3.72 -5.47 -7.99
CA SER A 69 -3.89 -5.71 -9.43
C SER A 69 -3.29 -4.57 -10.26
N GLY A 70 -3.55 -3.32 -9.86
CA GLY A 70 -3.03 -2.14 -10.53
C GLY A 70 -1.51 -2.04 -10.50
N ILE A 71 -0.89 -2.28 -9.33
CA ILE A 71 0.57 -2.28 -9.17
C ILE A 71 1.19 -3.40 -10.00
N LYS A 72 0.66 -4.62 -9.93
CA LYS A 72 1.17 -5.78 -10.66
C LYS A 72 1.17 -5.59 -12.18
N ASN A 73 0.20 -4.84 -12.71
CA ASN A 73 0.12 -4.55 -14.14
C ASN A 73 1.10 -3.47 -14.61
N GLN A 74 1.70 -2.70 -13.70
CA GLN A 74 2.50 -1.51 -14.03
C GLN A 74 3.93 -1.55 -13.47
N CYS A 75 4.22 -2.47 -12.54
CA CYS A 75 5.49 -2.50 -11.80
C CYS A 75 6.02 -3.94 -11.69
N ASP A 76 7.34 -4.10 -11.83
CA ASP A 76 8.04 -5.38 -11.59
C ASP A 76 8.53 -5.53 -10.13
N ALA A 77 8.27 -4.53 -9.27
CA ALA A 77 8.68 -4.55 -7.87
C ALA A 77 7.92 -5.59 -7.04
N VAL A 78 8.57 -6.10 -5.98
CA VAL A 78 7.91 -6.99 -5.00
C VAL A 78 6.85 -6.19 -4.24
N ILE A 79 5.63 -6.71 -4.17
CA ILE A 79 4.55 -6.11 -3.38
C ILE A 79 4.55 -6.72 -1.98
N CYS A 80 4.68 -5.88 -0.95
CA CYS A 80 4.65 -6.27 0.46
C CYS A 80 3.40 -5.70 1.11
N THR A 81 2.40 -6.54 1.40
CA THR A 81 1.17 -6.10 2.08
C THR A 81 1.36 -6.06 3.58
N THR A 82 0.84 -5.02 4.22
CA THR A 82 0.80 -4.94 5.68
C THR A 82 -0.08 -6.03 6.30
N THR A 83 0.36 -6.55 7.45
CA THR A 83 -0.49 -7.27 8.42
C THR A 83 -0.51 -6.55 9.76
N GLY A 84 -0.02 -5.32 9.81
CA GLY A 84 -0.21 -4.40 10.94
C GLY A 84 -1.54 -3.66 10.85
N GLY A 85 -1.97 -3.31 9.64
CA GLY A 85 -3.23 -2.62 9.40
C GLY A 85 -3.27 -1.21 10.02
N GLY A 86 -4.46 -0.78 10.40
CA GLY A 86 -4.72 0.44 11.17
C GLY A 86 -4.89 0.20 12.66
N PHE A 87 -4.78 1.26 13.45
CA PHE A 87 -5.02 1.20 14.89
C PHE A 87 -6.46 0.75 15.19
N GLY A 88 -6.62 -0.22 16.10
CA GLY A 88 -7.91 -0.76 16.50
C GLY A 88 -8.43 -1.93 15.65
N MET A 89 -7.73 -2.32 14.57
CA MET A 89 -8.08 -3.52 13.81
C MET A 89 -7.68 -4.80 14.55
N ASP A 90 -8.55 -5.79 14.54
CA ASP A 90 -8.26 -7.11 15.09
C ASP A 90 -7.33 -7.93 14.15
N VAL A 91 -6.88 -9.09 14.64
CA VAL A 91 -5.96 -9.95 13.88
C VAL A 91 -6.61 -10.48 12.61
N GLU A 92 -7.89 -10.84 12.64
CA GLU A 92 -8.61 -11.42 11.50
C GLU A 92 -8.72 -10.41 10.36
N GLN A 93 -9.07 -9.16 10.68
CA GLN A 93 -9.05 -8.03 9.76
C GLN A 93 -7.65 -7.83 9.19
N ARG A 94 -6.61 -7.78 10.04
CA ARG A 94 -5.23 -7.49 9.65
C ARG A 94 -4.62 -8.53 8.72
N VAL A 95 -4.98 -9.81 8.85
CA VAL A 95 -4.43 -10.90 8.02
C VAL A 95 -5.30 -11.21 6.80
N SER A 96 -6.48 -10.60 6.67
CA SER A 96 -7.44 -10.87 5.60
C SER A 96 -6.83 -10.76 4.20
N VAL A 97 -5.99 -9.74 3.95
CA VAL A 97 -5.31 -9.54 2.67
C VAL A 97 -4.43 -10.73 2.26
N VAL A 98 -3.75 -11.36 3.21
CA VAL A 98 -2.96 -12.57 2.97
C VAL A 98 -3.90 -13.71 2.63
N LYS A 99 -4.93 -13.95 3.47
CA LYS A 99 -5.91 -15.03 3.24
C LYS A 99 -6.62 -14.92 1.88
N THR A 100 -6.77 -13.71 1.34
CA THR A 100 -7.44 -13.47 0.06
C THR A 100 -6.51 -13.53 -1.16
N TYR A 101 -5.27 -13.07 -1.05
CA TYR A 101 -4.39 -12.84 -2.22
C TYR A 101 -3.05 -13.59 -2.21
N SER A 102 -2.76 -14.42 -1.20
CA SER A 102 -1.55 -15.27 -1.15
C SER A 102 -1.71 -16.62 -1.82
#